data_AF-A0A1Q9PBX6-F1
#
_entry.id   AF-A0A1Q9PBX6-F1
#
_cell.length_a   1.000
_cell.length_b   1.000
_cell.length_c   1.000
_cell.angle_alpha   90.00
_cell.angle_beta   90.00
_cell.angle_gamma   90.00
#
_symmetry.space_group_name_H-M   'P 1'
#
loop_
_entity.id
_entity.type
_entity.pdbx_description
1 polymer ?
#
loop_
_entity_poly.entity_id
_entity_poly.type
_entity_poly.pdbx_seq_one_letter_code
_entity_poly.pdbx_strand_id
1 'polypeptide(L)'
;MVSKYIKIAVVSIAVLGVIIPAFYFSFYQGPQKDIEIDLWYTYEGFQVIEAAIDQYELDHPNININLIEQPSSGWLDKFISVAQTGDAPDIFLGKGSWFGELSDLEYIRALTNFLSPTGGNRRGGSFRL
;
A
#
# COMPACT_ATOMS: atom_id res chain seq x y z
N MET A 1 42.72 19.97 -38.47
CA MET A 1 42.74 19.22 -37.18
C MET A 1 41.73 19.76 -36.16
N VAL A 2 41.55 21.09 -36.04
CA VAL A 2 40.62 21.75 -35.09
C VAL A 2 39.14 21.32 -35.23
N SER A 3 38.64 21.09 -36.45
CA SER A 3 37.23 20.70 -36.69
C SER A 3 36.83 19.34 -36.11
N LYS A 4 37.80 18.45 -35.83
CA LYS A 4 37.55 17.11 -35.28
C LYS A 4 37.29 17.18 -33.77
N TYR A 5 38.01 18.05 -33.06
CA TYR A 5 37.85 18.26 -31.61
C TYR A 5 36.57 19.02 -31.25
N ILE A 6 36.17 19.98 -32.09
CA ILE A 6 34.90 20.73 -31.90
C ILE A 6 33.70 19.78 -31.99
N LYS A 7 33.69 18.84 -32.95
CA LYS A 7 32.61 17.85 -33.07
C LYS A 7 32.55 16.90 -31.86
N ILE A 8 33.71 16.47 -31.36
CA ILE A 8 33.76 15.62 -30.15
C ILE A 8 33.23 16.40 -28.95
N ALA A 9 33.63 17.66 -28.76
CA ALA A 9 33.18 18.48 -27.65
C ALA A 9 31.65 18.70 -27.63
N VAL A 10 31.05 18.96 -28.80
CA VAL A 10 29.59 19.14 -28.92
C VAL A 10 28.83 17.85 -28.60
N VAL A 11 29.32 16.70 -29.05
CA VAL A 11 28.71 15.40 -28.74
C VAL A 11 28.80 15.09 -27.25
N SER A 12 29.95 15.37 -26.61
CA SER A 12 30.12 15.16 -25.17
C SER A 12 29.14 15.99 -24.33
N ILE A 13 28.90 17.25 -24.71
CA ILE A 13 27.95 18.13 -24.01
C ILE A 13 26.52 17.65 -24.21
N ALA A 14 26.14 17.20 -25.41
CA ALA A 14 24.82 16.64 -25.67
C ALA A 14 24.57 15.35 -24.87
N VAL A 15 25.59 14.49 -24.76
CA VAL A 15 25.51 13.26 -23.96
C VAL A 15 25.38 13.58 -22.47
N LEU A 16 26.19 14.50 -21.94
CA LEU A 16 26.08 14.93 -20.54
C LEU A 16 24.74 15.62 -20.24
N GLY A 17 24.19 16.38 -21.19
CA GLY A 17 22.90 17.04 -21.06
C GLY A 17 21.70 16.08 -20.98
N VAL A 18 21.84 14.83 -21.41
CA VAL A 18 20.80 13.79 -21.32
C VAL A 18 21.05 12.85 -20.14
N ILE A 19 22.32 12.48 -19.91
CA ILE A 19 22.69 11.56 -18.82
C ILE A 19 22.47 12.22 -17.46
N ILE A 20 22.83 13.49 -17.29
CA ILE A 20 22.73 14.17 -16.00
C ILE A 20 21.27 14.27 -15.53
N PRO A 21 20.29 14.74 -16.33
CA PRO A 21 18.88 14.75 -15.91
C PRO A 21 18.30 13.37 -15.66
N ALA A 22 18.67 12.35 -16.45
CA ALA A 22 18.24 10.98 -16.21
C ALA A 22 18.79 10.42 -14.88
N PHE A 23 20.05 10.76 -14.57
CA PHE A 23 20.68 10.36 -13.32
C PHE A 23 20.09 11.10 -12.11
N TYR A 24 19.82 12.40 -12.24
CA TYR A 24 19.12 13.17 -11.21
C TYR A 24 17.69 12.64 -11.01
N PHE A 25 16.94 12.36 -12.08
CA PHE A 25 15.59 11.78 -11.99
C PHE A 25 15.59 10.43 -11.25
N SER A 26 16.56 9.56 -11.55
CA SER A 26 16.70 8.27 -10.87
C SER A 26 17.13 8.39 -9.41
N PHE A 27 17.80 9.48 -9.02
CA PHE A 27 18.31 9.70 -7.66
C PHE A 27 17.39 10.57 -6.79
N TYR A 28 16.44 11.31 -7.38
CA TYR A 28 15.41 12.08 -6.66
C TYR A 28 14.29 11.22 -6.09
N GLN A 29 14.16 9.97 -6.54
CA GLN A 29 13.42 8.95 -5.79
C GLN A 29 14.25 8.60 -4.55
N GLY A 30 14.18 9.46 -3.53
CA GLY A 30 14.79 9.21 -2.23
C GLY A 30 14.35 7.84 -1.68
N PRO A 31 15.11 7.25 -0.74
CA PRO A 31 14.81 5.93 -0.21
C PRO A 31 13.39 5.93 0.36
N GLN A 32 12.46 5.36 -0.39
CA GLN A 32 11.13 5.09 0.12
C GLN A 32 11.29 4.00 1.16
N LYS A 33 10.66 4.19 2.33
CA LYS A 33 10.67 3.15 3.34
C LYS A 33 9.79 2.01 2.82
N ASP A 34 10.40 0.84 2.65
CA ASP A 34 9.66 -0.38 2.33
C ASP A 34 8.74 -0.71 3.51
N ILE A 35 7.45 -0.85 3.23
CA ILE A 35 6.40 -1.19 4.18
C ILE A 35 5.86 -2.56 3.79
N GLU A 36 5.99 -3.53 4.69
CA GLU A 36 5.35 -4.84 4.55
C GLU A 36 4.00 -4.82 5.27
N ILE A 37 2.97 -5.38 4.63
CA ILE A 37 1.60 -5.48 5.15
C ILE A 37 1.16 -6.94 5.06
N ASP A 38 0.83 -7.56 6.18
CA ASP A 38 0.29 -8.91 6.18
C ASP A 38 -1.24 -8.87 5.96
N LEU A 39 -1.71 -9.60 4.95
CA LEU A 39 -3.14 -9.73 4.63
C LEU A 39 -3.58 -11.18 4.69
N TRP A 40 -4.49 -11.48 5.63
CA TRP A 40 -5.10 -12.80 5.73
C TRP A 40 -6.33 -12.93 4.85
N TYR A 41 -6.32 -13.96 4.01
CA TYR A 41 -7.45 -14.31 3.15
C TYR A 41 -7.81 -15.80 3.27
N THR A 42 -9.04 -16.13 2.92
CA THR A 42 -9.49 -17.53 2.72
C THR A 42 -9.36 -17.88 1.24
N TYR A 43 -9.37 -19.18 0.88
CA TYR A 43 -9.26 -19.62 -0.52
C TYR A 43 -10.25 -18.95 -1.51
N GLU A 44 -11.33 -18.33 -1.02
CA GLU A 44 -12.33 -17.65 -1.83
C GLU A 44 -11.85 -16.25 -2.25
N GLY A 45 -11.78 -16.01 -3.56
CA GLY A 45 -11.50 -14.68 -4.10
C GLY A 45 -10.03 -14.34 -4.28
N PHE A 46 -9.11 -15.31 -4.12
CA PHE A 46 -7.66 -15.12 -4.33
C PHE A 46 -7.34 -14.32 -5.59
N GLN A 47 -7.85 -14.72 -6.76
CA GLN A 47 -7.56 -14.07 -8.04
C GLN A 47 -7.97 -12.59 -8.09
N VAL A 48 -9.04 -12.23 -7.38
CA VAL A 48 -9.54 -10.84 -7.35
C VAL A 48 -8.67 -10.00 -6.42
N ILE A 49 -8.28 -10.57 -5.28
CA ILE A 49 -7.42 -9.91 -4.30
C ILE A 49 -6.01 -9.73 -4.86
N GLU A 50 -5.44 -10.78 -5.45
CA GLU A 50 -4.12 -10.77 -6.09
C GLU A 50 -4.06 -9.69 -7.18
N ALA A 51 -5.02 -9.66 -8.11
CA ALA A 51 -5.05 -8.62 -9.14
C ALA A 51 -5.20 -7.19 -8.59
N ALA A 52 -5.91 -7.01 -7.47
CA ALA A 52 -6.03 -5.71 -6.81
C ALA A 52 -4.72 -5.29 -6.12
N ILE A 53 -4.00 -6.23 -5.53
CA ILE A 53 -2.69 -6.01 -4.91
C ILE A 53 -1.66 -5.66 -5.98
N ASP A 54 -1.60 -6.42 -7.08
CA ASP A 54 -0.70 -6.15 -8.20
C ASP A 54 -0.86 -4.71 -8.70
N GLN A 55 -2.11 -4.27 -8.88
CA GLN A 55 -2.38 -2.90 -9.30
C GLN A 55 -1.99 -1.87 -8.22
N TYR A 56 -2.22 -2.19 -6.94
CA TYR A 56 -1.89 -1.30 -5.84
C TYR A 56 -0.37 -1.11 -5.69
N GLU A 57 0.41 -2.18 -5.77
CA GLU A 57 1.88 -2.16 -5.65
C GLU A 57 2.55 -1.47 -6.84
N LEU A 58 1.96 -1.53 -8.04
CA LEU A 58 2.41 -0.73 -9.19
C LEU A 58 2.34 0.77 -8.91
N ASP A 59 1.28 1.21 -8.22
CA ASP A 59 1.07 2.62 -7.87
C ASP A 59 1.81 3.02 -6.56
N HIS A 60 2.18 2.03 -5.74
CA HIS A 60 2.84 2.21 -4.44
C HIS A 60 4.05 1.27 -4.32
N PRO A 61 5.15 1.52 -5.04
CA PRO A 61 6.29 0.60 -5.14
C PRO A 61 7.06 0.39 -3.83
N ASN A 62 6.71 1.14 -2.79
CA ASN A 62 7.28 1.04 -1.46
C ASN A 62 6.41 0.22 -0.49
N ILE A 63 5.31 -0.35 -0.97
CA ILE A 63 4.41 -1.20 -0.20
C ILE A 63 4.47 -2.61 -0.80
N ASN A 64 4.63 -3.59 0.08
CA ASN A 64 4.62 -5.00 -0.25
C ASN A 64 3.54 -5.68 0.59
N ILE A 65 2.56 -6.32 -0.05
CA ILE A 65 1.43 -6.97 0.60
C ILE A 65 1.66 -8.47 0.59
N ASN A 66 1.91 -9.03 1.77
CA ASN A 66 2.08 -10.46 1.96
C ASN A 66 0.71 -11.14 2.11
N LEU A 67 0.29 -11.84 1.06
CA LEU A 67 -0.95 -12.63 1.06
C LEU A 67 -0.76 -13.96 1.78
N ILE A 68 -1.45 -14.13 2.91
CA ILE A 68 -1.37 -15.34 3.73
C ILE A 68 -2.71 -16.07 3.72
N GLU A 69 -2.74 -17.23 3.06
CA GLU A 69 -3.91 -18.09 3.05
C GLU A 69 -4.11 -18.71 4.45
N GLN A 70 -5.33 -18.66 4.98
CA GLN A 70 -5.69 -19.51 6.11
C GLN A 70 -6.92 -20.39 5.85
N PRO A 71 -7.02 -21.53 6.54
CA PRO A 71 -8.22 -22.36 6.50
C PRO A 71 -9.46 -21.59 6.96
N SER A 72 -10.57 -21.73 6.23
CA SER A 72 -11.84 -21.07 6.57
C SER A 72 -12.49 -21.60 7.86
N SER A 73 -12.13 -22.81 8.29
CA SER A 73 -12.62 -23.42 9.53
C SER A 73 -12.10 -22.69 10.76
N GLY A 74 -12.99 -22.19 11.60
CA GLY A 74 -12.61 -21.48 12.83
C GLY A 74 -11.91 -20.14 12.57
N TRP A 75 -12.19 -19.49 11.43
CA TRP A 75 -11.52 -18.27 10.97
C TRP A 75 -11.51 -17.14 12.02
N LEU A 76 -12.65 -16.86 12.64
CA LEU A 76 -12.76 -15.84 13.70
C LEU A 76 -11.98 -16.24 14.96
N ASP A 77 -12.18 -17.46 15.45
CA ASP A 77 -11.51 -17.96 16.66
C ASP A 77 -9.98 -17.95 16.49
N LYS A 78 -9.51 -18.28 15.29
CA LYS A 78 -8.09 -18.21 14.94
C LYS A 78 -7.57 -16.78 14.97
N PHE A 79 -8.30 -15.84 14.37
CA PHE A 79 -7.94 -14.42 14.40
C PHE A 79 -7.87 -13.90 15.83
N ILE A 80 -8.88 -14.19 16.67
CA ILE A 80 -8.91 -13.82 18.09
C ILE A 80 -7.69 -14.39 18.83
N SER A 81 -7.35 -15.66 18.59
CA SER A 81 -6.20 -16.32 19.22
C SER A 81 -4.88 -15.63 18.88
N VAL A 82 -4.63 -15.29 17.61
CA VAL A 82 -3.38 -14.59 17.23
C VAL A 82 -3.37 -13.11 17.62
N ALA A 83 -4.54 -12.46 17.67
CA ALA A 83 -4.65 -11.09 18.16
C ALA A 83 -4.29 -11.00 19.65
N GLN A 84 -4.62 -12.02 20.44
CA GLN A 84 -4.23 -12.10 21.85
C GLN A 84 -2.71 -12.21 22.05
N THR A 85 -1.99 -12.86 21.13
CA THR A 85 -0.53 -12.99 21.21
C THR A 85 0.23 -11.83 20.57
N GLY A 86 -0.48 -10.94 19.86
CA GLY A 86 0.12 -9.82 19.13
C GLY A 86 0.61 -10.17 17.72
N ASP A 87 0.24 -11.35 17.21
CA ASP A 87 0.65 -11.88 15.90
C ASP A 87 -0.49 -11.79 14.86
N ALA A 88 -1.44 -10.87 15.06
CA ALA A 88 -2.51 -10.63 14.10
C ALA A 88 -1.97 -9.95 12.82
N PRO A 89 -2.56 -10.26 11.65
CA PRO A 89 -2.23 -9.56 10.41
C PRO A 89 -2.64 -8.08 10.48
N ASP A 90 -2.03 -7.24 9.65
CA ASP A 90 -2.44 -5.85 9.47
C ASP A 90 -3.84 -5.73 8.85
N ILE A 91 -4.16 -6.62 7.91
CA ILE A 91 -5.44 -6.67 7.21
C ILE A 91 -6.06 -8.05 7.35
N PHE A 92 -7.30 -8.06 7.83
CA PHE A 92 -8.10 -9.28 8.02
C PHE A 92 -9.43 -9.16 7.29
N LEU A 93 -9.76 -10.14 6.45
CA LEU A 93 -11.04 -10.21 5.76
C LEU A 93 -12.08 -10.88 6.67
N GLY A 94 -13.06 -10.10 7.14
CA GLY A 94 -14.08 -10.52 8.09
C GLY A 94 -15.52 -10.37 7.61
N LYS A 95 -16.44 -11.14 8.20
CA LYS A 95 -17.88 -10.94 8.00
C LYS A 95 -18.37 -9.74 8.80
N GLY A 96 -19.32 -9.00 8.25
CA GLY A 96 -19.95 -7.84 8.90
C GLY A 96 -20.49 -8.13 10.31
N SER A 97 -20.97 -9.36 10.55
CA SER A 97 -21.48 -9.80 11.85
C SER A 97 -20.42 -9.82 12.97
N TRP A 98 -19.13 -9.87 12.65
CA TRP A 98 -18.05 -9.97 13.63
C TRP A 98 -17.55 -8.61 14.12
N PHE A 99 -17.96 -7.51 13.46
CA PHE A 99 -17.46 -6.17 13.78
C PHE A 99 -17.77 -5.75 15.21
N GLY A 100 -18.95 -6.11 15.73
CA GLY A 100 -19.32 -5.78 17.12
C GLY A 100 -18.36 -6.43 18.12
N GLU A 101 -18.22 -7.76 18.03
CA GLU A 101 -17.33 -8.54 18.90
C GLU A 101 -15.86 -8.10 18.79
N LEU A 102 -15.34 -7.94 17.57
CA LEU A 102 -13.95 -7.51 17.37
C LEU A 102 -13.69 -6.08 17.86
N SER A 103 -14.71 -5.21 17.78
CA SER A 103 -14.63 -3.85 18.31
C SER A 103 -14.65 -3.86 19.84
N ASP A 104 -15.51 -4.67 20.46
CA ASP A 104 -15.60 -4.81 21.92
C ASP A 104 -14.30 -5.39 22.52
N LEU A 105 -13.62 -6.25 21.76
CA LEU A 105 -12.30 -6.80 22.09
C LEU A 105 -11.13 -5.86 21.76
N GLU A 106 -11.39 -4.70 21.16
CA GLU A 106 -10.38 -3.73 20.71
C GLU A 106 -9.36 -4.29 19.69
N TYR A 107 -9.73 -5.35 18.95
CA TYR A 107 -8.86 -5.98 17.94
C TYR A 107 -8.94 -5.35 16.56
N ILE A 108 -9.86 -4.41 16.35
CA ILE A 108 -9.95 -3.64 15.12
C ILE A 108 -9.86 -2.15 15.41
N ARG A 109 -9.18 -1.42 14.52
CA ARG A 109 -9.02 0.02 14.63
C ARG A 109 -10.20 0.74 13.96
N ALA A 110 -10.74 1.74 14.65
CA ALA A 110 -11.73 2.64 14.05
C ALA A 110 -11.13 3.41 12.86
N LEU A 111 -11.82 3.35 11.71
CA LEU A 111 -11.39 4.02 10.47
C LEU A 111 -11.81 5.50 10.39
N THR A 112 -12.53 6.04 11.37
CA THR A 112 -13.12 7.39 11.34
C THR A 112 -12.10 8.49 11.03
N ASN A 113 -10.88 8.35 11.56
CA ASN A 113 -9.79 9.32 11.34
C ASN A 113 -9.15 9.20 9.94
N PHE A 114 -9.33 8.06 9.27
CA PHE A 114 -8.79 7.79 7.93
C PHE A 114 -9.81 8.11 6.83
N LEU A 115 -11.10 8.08 7.16
CA LEU A 115 -12.20 8.34 6.23
C LEU A 115 -12.76 9.76 6.31
N SER A 116 -12.27 10.57 7.26
CA SER A 116 -12.66 11.96 7.36
C SER A 116 -12.23 12.71 6.09
N PRO A 117 -13.17 13.38 5.38
CA PRO A 117 -12.82 14.13 4.19
C PRO A 117 -12.03 15.37 4.61
N THR A 118 -10.71 15.24 4.62
CA THR A 118 -9.80 16.38 4.73
C THR A 118 -9.91 17.18 3.43
N GLY A 119 -10.91 18.06 3.36
CA GLY A 119 -11.10 19.00 2.26
C GLY A 119 -12.52 19.05 1.72
N GLY A 120 -13.39 19.84 2.35
CA GLY A 120 -14.69 20.17 1.75
C GLY A 120 -15.66 20.77 2.74
N ASN A 121 -15.73 22.09 2.77
CA ASN A 121 -16.78 22.89 3.39
C ASN A 121 -18.18 22.35 3.04
N ARG A 122 -18.71 21.41 3.83
CA ARG A 122 -20.10 20.93 3.73
C ARG A 122 -20.90 21.53 4.87
N ARG A 123 -21.38 22.75 4.63
CA ARG A 123 -22.53 23.30 5.33
C ARG A 123 -23.71 22.33 5.19
N GLY A 124 -24.28 21.94 6.33
CA GLY A 124 -25.68 21.53 6.45
C GLY A 124 -26.02 20.14 5.92
N GLY A 125 -26.06 19.17 6.82
CA GLY A 125 -26.63 17.86 6.54
C GLY A 125 -26.63 16.98 7.77
N SER A 126 -27.50 17.29 8.74
CA SER A 126 -27.84 16.39 9.83
C SER A 126 -28.26 15.03 9.25
N PHE A 127 -27.46 13.99 9.51
CA PHE A 127 -27.92 12.62 9.37
C PHE A 127 -28.18 12.08 10.76
N ARG A 128 -29.47 12.00 11.11
CA ARG A 128 -29.97 11.19 12.21
C ARG A 128 -30.40 9.86 11.62
N LEU A 129 -29.90 8.76 12.17
CA LEU A 129 -30.69 7.58 12.52
C LEU A 129 -30.19 7.10 13.89
#